data_AF-S8CQC7-F1
#
_entry.id   AF-S8CQC7-F1
#
_cell.length_a   1.000
_cell.length_b   1.000
_cell.length_c   1.000
_cell.angle_alpha   90.00
_cell.angle_beta   90.00
_cell.angle_gamma   90.00
#
_symmetry.space_group_name_H-M   'P 1'
#
loop_
_entity.id
_entity.type
_entity.pdbx_description
1 polymer ?
#
loop_
_entity_poly.entity_id
_entity_poly.type
_entity_poly.pdbx_seq_one_letter_code
_entity_poly.pdbx_strand_id
1 'polypeptide(L)'
;IMAARSPVFSSLFFGSMSNPNVKFIPVEDMDAHVFKALLDFIYCDEVFGEISSSMYWPLCAAADRYKFRHLKAYCLNKLDEGIRAKTAA
;
A
#
# COMPACT_ATOMS: atom_id res chain seq x y z
N ILE A 1 3.28 6.17 -13.85
CA ILE A 1 4.09 5.62 -12.73
C ILE A 1 3.36 4.46 -12.06
N MET A 2 2.22 4.67 -11.40
CA MET A 2 1.45 3.60 -10.73
C MET A 2 1.23 2.33 -11.56
N ALA A 3 0.75 2.45 -12.81
CA ALA A 3 0.55 1.32 -13.71
C ALA A 3 1.84 0.56 -14.05
N ALA A 4 2.98 1.25 -14.13
CA ALA A 4 4.27 0.61 -14.38
C ALA A 4 4.76 -0.19 -13.15
N ARG A 5 4.31 0.19 -11.95
CA ARG A 5 4.77 -0.42 -10.69
C ARG A 5 3.82 -1.46 -10.11
N SER A 6 2.56 -1.48 -10.55
CA SER A 6 1.56 -2.45 -10.09
C SER A 6 0.75 -2.98 -11.27
N PRO A 7 0.66 -4.31 -11.43
CA PRO A 7 -0.21 -4.91 -12.43
C PRO A 7 -1.69 -4.60 -12.17
N VAL A 8 -2.08 -4.36 -10.92
CA VAL A 8 -3.46 -4.01 -10.57
C VAL A 8 -3.79 -2.60 -11.05
N PHE A 9 -2.90 -1.62 -10.83
CA PHE A 9 -3.07 -0.29 -11.41
C PHE A 9 -3.00 -0.31 -12.94
N SER A 10 -2.15 -1.15 -13.53
CA SER A 10 -2.11 -1.31 -14.99
C SER A 10 -3.44 -1.79 -15.54
N SER A 11 -4.04 -2.83 -14.95
CA SER A 11 -5.35 -3.33 -15.35
C SER A 11 -6.47 -2.34 -15.07
N LEU A 12 -6.36 -1.56 -14.00
CA LEU A 12 -7.34 -0.54 -13.65
C LEU A 12 -7.34 0.64 -14.65
N PHE A 13 -6.17 1.06 -15.11
CA PHE A 13 -6.03 2.21 -16.01
C PHE A 13 -6.09 1.86 -17.49
N PHE A 14 -5.65 0.65 -17.87
CA PHE A 14 -5.50 0.25 -19.27
C PHE A 14 -6.11 -1.12 -19.60
N GLY A 15 -6.60 -1.85 -18.60
CA GLY A 15 -7.22 -3.15 -18.81
C GLY A 15 -8.68 -3.05 -19.28
N SER A 16 -9.33 -4.21 -19.40
CA SER A 16 -10.74 -4.31 -19.81
C SER A 16 -11.72 -3.56 -18.91
N MET A 17 -11.31 -3.23 -17.68
CA MET A 17 -12.13 -2.48 -16.71
C MET A 17 -11.85 -0.97 -16.76
N SER A 18 -10.92 -0.52 -17.59
CA SER A 18 -10.62 0.90 -17.76
C SER A 18 -11.75 1.59 -18.52
N ASN A 19 -12.12 2.79 -18.08
CA ASN A 19 -13.08 3.63 -18.75
C ASN A 19 -12.38 4.95 -19.15
N PRO A 20 -12.20 5.23 -20.45
CA PRO A 20 -11.45 6.39 -20.91
C PRO A 20 -12.11 7.73 -20.53
N ASN A 21 -13.39 7.73 -20.15
CA ASN A 21 -14.10 8.92 -19.68
C ASN A 21 -13.93 9.17 -18.17
N VAL A 22 -13.35 8.21 -17.44
CA VAL A 22 -13.16 8.32 -15.98
C VAL A 22 -11.84 9.01 -15.70
N LYS A 23 -11.92 10.23 -15.18
CA LYS A 23 -10.75 11.03 -14.76
C LYS A 23 -10.34 10.79 -13.29
N PHE A 24 -11.24 10.21 -12.49
CA PHE A 24 -11.05 10.00 -11.06
C PHE A 24 -11.43 8.57 -10.69
N ILE A 25 -10.58 7.93 -9.89
CA ILE A 25 -10.83 6.57 -9.41
C ILE A 25 -11.01 6.66 -7.90
N PRO A 26 -12.21 6.38 -7.38
CA PRO A 26 -12.45 6.37 -5.94
C PRO A 26 -11.70 5.20 -5.30
N VAL A 27 -11.06 5.47 -4.17
CA VAL A 27 -10.44 4.45 -3.30
C VAL A 27 -11.23 4.43 -2.00
N GLU A 28 -12.13 3.46 -1.87
CA GLU A 28 -13.07 3.36 -0.74
C GLU A 28 -12.60 2.35 0.31
N ASP A 29 -11.68 1.47 -0.05
CA ASP A 29 -11.23 0.33 0.75
C ASP A 29 -10.07 0.66 1.70
N MET A 30 -9.69 1.94 1.80
CA MET A 30 -8.44 2.32 2.46
C MET A 30 -8.54 3.70 3.12
N ASP A 31 -7.97 3.81 4.30
CA ASP A 31 -7.77 5.10 4.97
C ASP A 31 -6.79 5.98 4.19
N ALA A 32 -7.02 7.30 4.21
CA ALA A 32 -6.20 8.27 3.49
C ALA A 32 -4.72 8.24 3.88
N HIS A 33 -4.39 7.98 5.14
CA HIS A 33 -3.00 7.92 5.60
C HIS A 33 -2.30 6.66 5.11
N VAL A 34 -3.03 5.54 5.04
CA VAL A 34 -2.52 4.27 4.49
C VAL A 34 -2.29 4.42 2.99
N PHE A 35 -3.22 5.09 2.29
CA PHE A 35 -3.06 5.36 0.87
C PHE A 35 -1.87 6.30 0.61
N LYS A 36 -1.67 7.32 1.44
CA LYS A 36 -0.50 8.19 1.34
C LYS A 36 0.82 7.41 1.50
N ALA A 37 0.92 6.53 2.49
CA ALA A 37 2.08 5.66 2.67
C ALA A 37 2.32 4.74 1.46
N LEU A 38 1.25 4.22 0.85
CA LEU A 38 1.34 3.46 -0.40
C LEU A 38 1.86 4.32 -1.56
N LEU A 39 1.41 5.58 -1.66
CA LEU A 39 1.88 6.52 -2.69
C LEU A 39 3.37 6.83 -2.52
N ASP A 40 3.83 7.10 -1.30
CA ASP A 40 5.24 7.34 -1.01
C ASP A 40 6.10 6.18 -1.54
N PHE A 41 5.67 4.95 -1.25
CA PHE A 41 6.37 3.75 -1.75
C PHE A 41 6.33 3.64 -3.27
N ILE A 42 5.21 3.95 -3.91
CA ILE A 42 5.09 3.93 -5.37
C ILE A 42 6.07 4.91 -6.02
N TYR A 43 6.21 6.11 -5.47
CA TYR A 43 7.03 7.14 -6.08
C TYR A 43 8.52 7.03 -5.70
N CYS A 44 8.83 6.61 -4.48
CA CYS A 44 10.18 6.70 -3.92
C CYS A 44 10.76 5.37 -3.45
N ASP A 45 10.02 4.25 -3.53
CA ASP A 45 10.41 2.94 -2.96
C ASP A 45 10.64 2.94 -1.43
N GLU A 46 10.22 4.00 -0.76
CA GLU A 46 10.32 4.20 0.68
C GLU A 46 8.98 4.70 1.23
N VAL A 47 8.74 4.48 2.52
CA VAL A 47 7.59 5.06 3.21
C VAL A 47 8.08 6.16 4.13
N PHE A 48 7.54 7.37 3.97
CA PHE A 48 7.98 8.53 4.73
C PHE A 48 7.08 8.84 5.92
N GLY A 49 7.68 9.43 6.95
CA GLY A 49 6.98 9.89 8.14
C GLY A 49 6.73 8.80 9.19
N GLU A 50 6.12 9.20 10.30
CA GLU A 50 5.76 8.28 11.37
C GLU A 50 4.47 7.53 11.02
N ILE A 51 4.62 6.27 10.63
CA ILE A 51 3.51 5.34 10.48
C ILE A 51 3.17 4.79 11.86
N SER A 52 1.95 5.04 12.33
CA SER A 52 1.46 4.43 13.56
C SER A 52 1.51 2.89 13.45
N SER A 53 1.81 2.21 14.55
CA SER A 53 1.80 0.75 14.60
C SER A 53 0.48 0.13 14.13
N SER A 54 -0.65 0.84 14.31
CA SER A 54 -1.97 0.41 13.85
C SER A 54 -2.15 0.44 12.33
N MET A 55 -1.29 1.17 11.60
CA MET A 55 -1.38 1.31 10.15
C MET A 55 -0.60 0.24 9.38
N TYR A 56 0.34 -0.47 10.01
CA TYR A 56 1.12 -1.50 9.30
C TYR A 56 0.25 -2.66 8.81
N TRP A 57 -0.80 -3.02 9.55
CA TRP A 57 -1.73 -4.06 9.11
C TRP A 57 -2.53 -3.65 7.85
N PRO A 58 -3.26 -2.52 7.83
CA PRO A 58 -3.95 -2.09 6.61
C PRO A 58 -2.99 -1.77 5.46
N LEU A 59 -1.79 -1.25 5.73
CA LEU A 59 -0.77 -1.05 4.70
C LEU A 59 -0.28 -2.38 4.11
N CYS A 60 -0.11 -3.42 4.93
CA CYS A 60 0.22 -4.77 4.48
C CYS A 60 -0.91 -5.34 3.58
N ALA A 61 -2.17 -5.15 3.96
CA ALA A 61 -3.32 -5.57 3.15
C ALA A 61 -3.36 -4.83 1.80
N ALA A 62 -3.13 -3.51 1.81
CA ALA A 62 -3.00 -2.69 0.60
C ALA A 62 -1.86 -3.19 -0.30
N ALA A 63 -0.67 -3.43 0.26
CA ALA A 63 0.48 -3.93 -0.47
C ALA A 63 0.19 -5.27 -1.15
N ASP A 64 -0.53 -6.18 -0.48
CA ASP A 64 -0.94 -7.45 -1.07
C ASP A 64 -1.99 -7.30 -2.19
N ARG A 65 -2.97 -6.41 -1.99
CA ARG A 65 -4.01 -6.08 -2.97
C ARG A 65 -3.38 -5.54 -4.26
N TYR A 66 -2.48 -4.57 -4.15
CA TYR A 66 -1.83 -3.91 -5.28
C TYR A 66 -0.52 -4.61 -5.74
N LYS A 67 -0.17 -5.76 -5.15
CA LYS A 67 0.98 -6.61 -5.52
C LYS A 67 2.36 -5.98 -5.32
N PHE A 68 2.51 -5.14 -4.30
CA PHE A 68 3.80 -4.61 -3.84
C PHE A 68 4.48 -5.55 -2.84
N ARG A 69 5.19 -6.57 -3.36
CA ARG A 69 5.81 -7.62 -2.53
C ARG A 69 6.80 -7.07 -1.50
N HIS A 70 7.65 -6.12 -1.88
CA HIS A 70 8.66 -5.54 -0.97
C HIS A 70 7.99 -4.74 0.15
N LEU A 71 6.98 -3.91 -0.17
CA LEU A 71 6.21 -3.19 0.84
C LEU A 71 5.48 -4.13 1.80
N LYS A 72 4.91 -5.24 1.29
CA LYS A 72 4.27 -6.25 2.13
C LYS A 72 5.25 -6.87 3.12
N ALA A 73 6.44 -7.28 2.66
CA ALA A 73 7.46 -7.85 3.53
C ALA A 73 7.94 -6.84 4.59
N TYR A 74 8.13 -5.57 4.21
CA TYR A 74 8.46 -4.49 5.13
C TYR A 74 7.41 -4.34 6.24
N CYS A 75 6.12 -4.30 5.89
CA CYS A 75 5.03 -4.19 6.87
C CYS A 75 4.97 -5.40 7.81
N LEU A 76 5.15 -6.61 7.29
CA LEU A 76 5.17 -7.84 8.10
C LEU A 76 6.31 -7.84 9.11
N ASN A 77 7.51 -7.41 8.70
CA ASN A 77 8.65 -7.29 9.62
C ASN A 77 8.36 -6.30 10.75
N LYS A 78 7.75 -5.15 10.43
CA LYS A 78 7.36 -4.15 11.45
C LYS A 78 6.27 -4.63 12.40
N LEU A 79 5.33 -5.44 11.91
CA LEU A 79 4.32 -6.09 12.75
C LEU A 79 4.95 -7.13 13.68
N ASP A 80 5.88 -7.94 13.21
CA ASP A 80 6.59 -8.93 14.04
C ASP A 80 7.44 -8.26 15.13
N GLU A 81 8.18 -7.21 14.78
CA GLU A 81 8.92 -6.36 15.74
C GLU A 81 7.99 -5.83 16.84
N GLY A 82 6.81 -5.33 16.46
CA GLY A 82 5.82 -4.82 17.41
C GLY A 82 5.21 -5.88 18.32
N ILE A 83 5.06 -7.12 17.85
CA ILE A 83 4.60 -8.26 18.67
C ILE A 83 5.69 -8.63 19.67
N ARG A 84 6.94 -8.81 19.21
CA ARG A 84 8.07 -9.16 20.09
C ARG A 84 8.29 -8.13 21.19
N ALA A 85 8.19 -6.84 20.87
CA ALA A 85 8.32 -5.76 21.85
C ALA A 85 7.25 -5.83 22.95
N LYS A 86 6.02 -6.27 22.63
CA LYS A 86 4.94 -6.46 23.61
C LYS A 86 5.09 -7.72 24.45
N THR A 87 5.74 -8.77 23.92
CA THR A 87 5.95 -10.04 24.64
C THR A 87 7.17 -9.99 25.57
N ALA A 88 8.11 -9.07 25.33
CA ALA A 88 9.29 -8.88 26.17
C ALA A 88 9.10 -7.88 27.33
N ALA A 89 7.94 -7.22 27.41
CA ALA A 89 7.54 -6.31 28.48
C ALA A 89 6.58 -7.00 29.45
#